data_AF-A0A179B3R0-F1
#
_entry.id   AF-A0A179B3R0-F1
#
_cell.length_a   1.000
_cell.length_b   1.000
_cell.length_c   1.000
_cell.angle_alpha   90.00
_cell.angle_beta   90.00
_cell.angle_gamma   90.00
#
_symmetry.space_group_name_H-M   'P 1'
#
loop_
_entity.id
_entity.type
_entity.pdbx_description
1 polymer ?
#
loop_
_entity_poly.entity_id
_entity_poly.type
_entity_poly.pdbx_seq_one_letter_code
_entity_poly.pdbx_strand_id
1 'polypeptide(L)'
;MEIGGKAMRKLAESGWVAAPSAAAALSEAGLPLPDVGYLAEAFDKTVWKAAEDAARGLAERFRTARFFDATEFEPLLVPDPSRFDVRVPAPEGVRADQPEVLKPDFLDERIGEGVNACEEADAWTLFVAATSPAGLAMGSYDDVAGAPSEVFTVEGFDTRSLMIRQLWCALTFQCGREMPDSERREAWTFTVFAGEAPVSGSVVSGTVLHGQVRQRLGKPTRGISSARVRPAVRIAGASG
;
A
#
# COMPACT_ATOMS: atom_id res chain seq x y z
N MET A 1 -3.00 27.32 4.73
CA MET A 1 -2.73 26.09 3.95
C MET A 1 -4.09 25.48 3.66
N GLU A 2 -4.48 25.35 2.39
CA GLU A 2 -5.79 24.79 2.03
C GLU A 2 -5.86 23.31 2.45
N ILE A 3 -7.03 22.89 2.96
CA ILE A 3 -7.31 21.49 3.32
C ILE A 3 -6.99 20.60 2.12
N GLY A 4 -6.23 19.52 2.33
CA GLY A 4 -5.86 18.57 1.28
C GLY A 4 -4.71 18.97 0.35
N GLY A 5 -4.32 20.25 0.30
CA GLY A 5 -3.38 20.75 -0.71
C GLY A 5 -1.98 20.12 -0.63
N LYS A 6 -1.50 19.76 0.56
CA LYS A 6 -0.21 19.07 0.75
C LYS A 6 -0.29 17.60 0.34
N ALA A 7 -1.36 16.91 0.76
CA ALA A 7 -1.62 15.50 0.47
C ALA A 7 -1.76 15.26 -1.05
N MET A 8 -2.57 16.08 -1.71
CA MET A 8 -2.77 16.04 -3.15
C MET A 8 -1.46 16.25 -3.91
N ARG A 9 -0.67 17.25 -3.52
CA ARG A 9 0.62 17.52 -4.16
C ARG A 9 1.59 16.34 -4.03
N LYS A 10 1.67 15.72 -2.85
CA LYS A 10 2.49 14.51 -2.65
C LYS A 10 2.08 13.37 -3.59
N LEU A 11 0.78 13.16 -3.80
CA LEU A 11 0.29 12.16 -4.75
C LEU A 11 0.62 12.53 -6.20
N ALA A 12 0.47 13.80 -6.58
CA ALA A 12 0.83 14.27 -7.92
C ALA A 12 2.33 14.22 -8.23
N GLU A 13 3.18 14.23 -7.20
CA GLU A 13 4.63 14.06 -7.29
C GLU A 13 5.08 12.60 -7.05
N SER A 14 4.13 11.69 -6.83
CA SER A 14 4.41 10.29 -6.51
C SER A 14 4.95 9.50 -7.71
N GLY A 15 5.43 8.29 -7.46
CA GLY A 15 5.90 7.39 -8.52
C GLY A 15 4.86 7.05 -9.58
N TRP A 16 3.57 7.20 -9.31
CA TRP A 16 2.53 7.05 -10.35
C TRP A 16 2.66 8.06 -11.49
N VAL A 17 3.19 9.26 -11.20
CA VAL A 17 3.37 10.34 -12.18
C VAL A 17 4.85 10.55 -12.50
N ALA A 18 5.71 10.50 -11.49
CA ALA A 18 7.13 10.82 -11.60
C ALA A 18 8.00 9.68 -12.20
N ALA A 19 7.46 8.46 -12.33
CA ALA A 19 8.12 7.35 -13.03
C ALA A 19 7.51 7.20 -14.44
N PRO A 20 8.19 7.66 -15.51
CA PRO A 20 7.65 7.63 -16.87
C PRO A 20 7.13 6.27 -17.34
N SER A 21 7.82 5.18 -17.00
CA SER A 21 7.43 3.81 -17.32
C SER A 21 6.11 3.39 -16.66
N ALA A 22 5.91 3.73 -15.38
CA ALA A 22 4.65 3.45 -14.70
C ALA A 22 3.51 4.34 -15.24
N ALA A 23 3.79 5.63 -15.46
CA ALA A 23 2.81 6.58 -16.02
C ALA A 23 2.36 6.19 -17.44
N ALA A 24 3.28 5.73 -18.28
CA ALA A 24 2.97 5.21 -19.61
C ALA A 24 2.05 3.98 -19.52
N ALA A 25 2.37 3.03 -18.63
CA ALA A 25 1.58 1.82 -18.45
C ALA A 25 0.16 2.12 -17.91
N LEU A 26 0.02 3.09 -17.01
CA LEU A 26 -1.30 3.58 -16.57
C LEU A 26 -2.10 4.17 -17.74
N SER A 27 -1.46 5.00 -18.56
CA SER A 27 -2.10 5.64 -19.71
C SER A 27 -2.52 4.62 -20.77
N GLU A 28 -1.71 3.58 -21.02
CA GLU A 28 -2.04 2.45 -21.89
C GLU A 28 -3.22 1.62 -21.36
N ALA A 29 -3.33 1.47 -20.04
CA ALA A 29 -4.49 0.91 -19.36
C ALA A 29 -5.71 1.87 -19.33
N GLY A 30 -5.57 3.04 -19.94
CA GLY A 30 -6.55 4.13 -20.02
C GLY A 30 -6.74 4.92 -18.72
N LEU A 31 -6.02 4.60 -17.65
CA LEU A 31 -6.21 5.24 -16.35
C LEU A 31 -5.76 6.71 -16.43
N PRO A 32 -6.55 7.66 -15.88
CA PRO A 32 -6.11 9.03 -15.77
C PRO A 32 -4.91 9.10 -14.84
N LEU A 33 -3.88 9.87 -15.22
CA LEU A 33 -2.74 10.10 -14.35
C LEU A 33 -3.15 10.93 -13.14
N PRO A 34 -2.72 10.57 -11.91
CA PRO A 34 -3.11 11.28 -10.71
C PRO A 34 -2.31 12.59 -10.52
N ASP A 35 -2.35 13.47 -11.52
CA ASP A 35 -1.78 14.81 -11.43
C ASP A 35 -2.65 15.77 -10.59
N VAL A 36 -2.16 16.99 -10.36
CA VAL A 36 -2.89 17.99 -9.54
C VAL A 36 -4.27 18.31 -10.11
N GLY A 37 -4.40 18.37 -11.44
CA GLY A 37 -5.65 18.72 -12.10
C GLY A 37 -6.70 17.62 -11.91
N TYR A 38 -6.33 16.38 -12.25
CA TYR A 38 -7.18 15.21 -12.05
C TYR A 38 -7.57 15.08 -10.57
N LEU A 39 -6.60 15.11 -9.64
CA LEU A 39 -6.90 14.90 -8.22
C LEU A 39 -7.82 15.97 -7.61
N ALA A 40 -7.75 17.22 -8.10
CA ALA A 40 -8.64 18.28 -7.67
C ALA A 40 -10.07 18.14 -8.23
N GLU A 41 -10.23 17.52 -9.39
CA GLU A 41 -11.53 17.22 -10.01
C GLU A 41 -12.16 15.94 -9.45
N ALA A 42 -11.37 14.87 -9.31
CA ALA A 42 -11.84 13.56 -8.89
C ALA A 42 -12.17 13.47 -7.38
N PHE A 43 -11.53 14.28 -6.54
CA PHE A 43 -11.73 14.25 -5.09
C PHE A 43 -12.02 15.64 -4.53
N ASP A 44 -13.22 15.81 -3.96
CA ASP A 44 -13.62 17.08 -3.35
C ASP A 44 -12.89 17.36 -2.02
N LYS A 45 -13.09 18.56 -1.48
CA LYS A 45 -12.46 19.00 -0.22
C LYS A 45 -12.85 18.15 0.99
N THR A 46 -14.03 17.53 0.98
CA THR A 46 -14.49 16.67 2.08
C THR A 46 -13.77 15.33 2.08
N VAL A 47 -13.47 14.78 0.90
CA VAL A 47 -12.63 13.58 0.75
C VAL A 47 -11.23 13.82 1.32
N TRP A 48 -10.60 14.94 0.96
CA TRP A 48 -9.28 15.28 1.50
C TRP A 48 -9.29 15.52 3.00
N LYS A 49 -10.36 16.13 3.53
CA LYS A 49 -10.55 16.29 4.97
C LYS A 49 -10.67 14.94 5.68
N ALA A 50 -11.41 13.99 5.11
CA ALA A 50 -11.55 12.64 5.62
C ALA A 50 -10.21 11.87 5.59
N ALA A 51 -9.41 12.05 4.54
CA ALA A 51 -8.06 11.49 4.50
C ALA A 51 -7.15 12.06 5.62
N GLU A 52 -7.22 13.37 5.90
CA GLU A 52 -6.49 13.97 7.02
C GLU A 52 -6.97 13.45 8.39
N ASP A 53 -8.28 13.24 8.55
CA ASP A 53 -8.85 12.65 9.78
C ASP A 53 -8.40 11.20 9.97
N ALA A 54 -8.51 10.37 8.92
CA ALA A 54 -8.06 8.98 8.95
C ALA A 54 -6.56 8.86 9.24
N ALA A 55 -5.72 9.76 8.68
CA ALA A 55 -4.29 9.79 8.98
C ALA A 55 -4.03 10.06 10.47
N ARG A 56 -4.76 11.02 11.07
CA ARG A 56 -4.67 11.27 12.52
C ARG A 56 -5.22 10.11 13.35
N GLY A 57 -6.32 9.50 12.91
CA GLY A 57 -6.93 8.35 13.57
C GLY A 57 -5.98 7.14 13.61
N LEU A 58 -5.32 6.85 12.49
CA LEU A 58 -4.25 5.84 12.42
C LEU A 58 -3.07 6.20 13.32
N ALA A 59 -2.61 7.46 13.27
CA ALA A 59 -1.50 7.90 14.09
C ALA A 59 -1.78 7.78 15.59
N GLU A 60 -2.94 8.24 16.06
CA GLU A 60 -3.33 8.11 17.47
C GLU A 60 -3.49 6.63 17.86
N ARG A 61 -4.14 5.82 17.01
CA ARG A 61 -4.38 4.40 17.29
C ARG A 61 -3.09 3.63 17.50
N PHE A 62 -2.08 3.89 16.67
CA PHE A 62 -0.84 3.13 16.66
C PHE A 62 0.33 3.84 17.35
N ARG A 63 0.08 4.92 18.11
CA ARG A 63 1.14 5.74 18.75
C ARG A 63 2.09 4.97 19.67
N THR A 64 1.63 3.86 20.25
CA THR A 64 2.45 3.01 21.14
C THR A 64 3.10 1.82 20.43
N ALA A 65 2.85 1.66 19.13
CA ALA A 65 3.43 0.59 18.35
C ALA A 65 4.92 0.82 18.15
N ARG A 66 5.69 -0.26 18.07
CA ARG A 66 7.11 -0.17 17.80
C ARG A 66 7.33 0.31 16.35
N PHE A 67 8.28 1.23 16.19
CA PHE A 67 8.57 1.97 14.94
C PHE A 67 7.50 2.98 14.51
N PHE A 68 6.60 3.36 15.42
CA PHE A 68 5.65 4.45 15.17
C PHE A 68 6.33 5.74 14.73
N ASP A 69 7.39 6.17 15.41
CA ASP A 69 8.10 7.43 15.09
C ASP A 69 8.75 7.45 13.69
N ALA A 70 8.94 6.28 13.08
CA ALA A 70 9.44 6.11 11.72
C ALA A 70 8.33 5.81 10.70
N THR A 71 7.07 5.84 11.12
CA THR A 71 5.90 5.51 10.30
C THR A 71 5.14 6.77 9.92
N GLU A 72 4.92 6.94 8.61
CA GLU A 72 4.08 8.01 8.07
C GLU A 72 2.75 7.41 7.60
N PHE A 73 1.63 8.03 8.00
CA PHE A 73 0.29 7.67 7.53
C PHE A 73 -0.17 8.70 6.51
N GLU A 74 -0.15 8.31 5.23
CA GLU A 74 -0.39 9.23 4.12
C GLU A 74 -1.36 8.63 3.10
N PRO A 75 -1.94 9.46 2.24
CA PRO A 75 -2.75 8.99 1.13
C PRO A 75 -2.03 7.98 0.23
N LEU A 76 -2.75 6.95 -0.17
CA LEU A 76 -2.32 5.89 -1.07
C LEU A 76 -3.40 5.68 -2.14
N LEU A 77 -3.02 5.80 -3.40
CA LEU A 77 -3.87 5.54 -4.54
C LEU A 77 -3.66 4.12 -5.04
N VAL A 78 -4.76 3.38 -5.17
CA VAL A 78 -4.80 2.04 -5.75
C VAL A 78 -5.62 2.11 -7.03
N PRO A 79 -5.06 1.68 -8.19
CA PRO A 79 -5.79 1.70 -9.45
C PRO A 79 -6.84 0.60 -9.51
N ASP A 80 -7.85 0.79 -10.36
CA ASP A 80 -8.80 -0.25 -10.75
C ASP A 80 -8.06 -1.52 -11.21
N PRO A 81 -8.23 -2.67 -10.54
CA PRO A 81 -7.58 -3.91 -10.95
C PRO A 81 -8.06 -4.44 -12.29
N SER A 82 -9.23 -4.04 -12.80
CA SER A 82 -9.68 -4.43 -14.15
C SER A 82 -8.83 -3.79 -15.26
N ARG A 83 -8.12 -2.71 -14.94
CA ARG A 83 -7.31 -1.90 -15.86
C ARG A 83 -5.83 -2.05 -15.57
N PHE A 84 -5.43 -2.00 -14.30
CA PHE A 84 -4.05 -2.16 -13.87
C PHE A 84 -3.98 -2.91 -12.54
N ASP A 85 -3.93 -4.24 -12.60
CA ASP A 85 -3.86 -5.07 -11.39
C ASP A 85 -2.46 -5.09 -10.78
N VAL A 86 -2.27 -4.37 -9.67
CA VAL A 86 -1.01 -4.35 -8.93
C VAL A 86 -0.73 -5.64 -8.15
N ARG A 87 -1.70 -6.55 -8.01
CA ARG A 87 -1.53 -7.80 -7.25
C ARG A 87 -0.71 -8.83 -8.01
N VAL A 88 -0.65 -8.72 -9.34
CA VAL A 88 0.13 -9.62 -10.20
C VAL A 88 1.50 -9.03 -10.51
N PRO A 89 2.47 -9.84 -10.98
CA PRO A 89 3.76 -9.33 -11.42
C PRO A 89 3.60 -8.21 -12.47
N ALA A 90 4.30 -7.10 -12.27
CA ALA A 90 4.28 -6.01 -13.23
C ALA A 90 4.75 -6.48 -14.63
N PRO A 91 4.11 -6.03 -15.72
CA PRO A 91 4.60 -6.28 -17.07
C PRO A 91 6.03 -5.78 -17.27
N GLU A 92 6.73 -6.34 -18.26
CA GLU A 92 8.10 -5.94 -18.58
C GLU A 92 8.18 -4.44 -18.89
N GLY A 93 9.23 -3.78 -18.38
CA GLY A 93 9.47 -2.36 -18.60
C GLY A 93 8.70 -1.40 -17.68
N VAL A 94 7.59 -1.83 -17.06
CA VAL A 94 6.75 -0.96 -16.22
C VAL A 94 7.48 -0.42 -14.98
N ARG A 95 8.53 -1.12 -14.52
CA ARG A 95 9.37 -0.71 -13.38
C ARG A 95 10.71 -0.09 -13.80
N ALA A 96 10.90 0.27 -15.08
CA ALA A 96 12.21 0.71 -15.60
C ALA A 96 12.78 1.94 -14.88
N ASP A 97 11.93 2.84 -14.36
CA ASP A 97 12.35 4.04 -13.64
C ASP A 97 12.46 3.84 -12.11
N GLN A 98 12.28 2.61 -11.63
CA GLN A 98 12.39 2.26 -10.21
C GLN A 98 13.76 1.61 -9.93
N PRO A 99 14.78 2.38 -9.49
CA PRO A 99 16.18 1.96 -9.50
C PRO A 99 16.53 0.84 -8.50
N GLU A 100 15.60 0.49 -7.61
CA GLU A 100 15.74 -0.64 -6.68
C GLU A 100 15.19 -1.95 -7.23
N VAL A 101 14.47 -1.92 -8.36
CA VAL A 101 13.89 -3.11 -8.98
C VAL A 101 14.69 -3.45 -10.24
N LEU A 102 15.53 -4.47 -10.11
CA LEU A 102 16.48 -4.92 -11.12
C LEU A 102 16.06 -6.23 -11.77
N LYS A 103 14.96 -6.84 -11.31
CA LYS A 103 14.45 -8.14 -11.76
C LYS A 103 12.92 -8.08 -11.88
N PRO A 104 12.32 -8.90 -12.76
CA PRO A 104 10.87 -9.05 -12.81
C PRO A 104 10.31 -9.41 -11.45
N ASP A 105 9.11 -8.94 -11.13
CA ASP A 105 8.42 -9.24 -9.87
C ASP A 105 8.28 -10.75 -9.66
N PHE A 106 8.27 -11.16 -8.39
CA PHE A 106 8.04 -12.55 -8.01
C PHE A 106 6.72 -12.67 -7.27
N LEU A 107 5.84 -13.57 -7.75
CA LEU A 107 4.63 -13.99 -7.06
C LEU A 107 4.69 -15.51 -6.88
N ASP A 108 4.55 -15.98 -5.64
CA ASP A 108 4.34 -17.40 -5.38
C ASP A 108 2.96 -17.83 -5.91
N GLU A 109 2.92 -18.72 -6.90
CA GLU A 109 1.71 -19.12 -7.63
C GLU A 109 0.59 -19.64 -6.73
N ARG A 110 0.93 -20.12 -5.52
CA ARG A 110 -0.05 -20.62 -4.55
C ARG A 110 -0.91 -19.51 -3.93
N ILE A 111 -0.48 -18.25 -4.00
CA ILE A 111 -1.12 -17.09 -3.36
C ILE A 111 -2.50 -16.73 -3.99
N GLY A 112 -2.84 -17.31 -5.15
CA GLY A 112 -4.15 -17.14 -5.80
C GLY A 112 -4.41 -15.70 -6.26
N GLU A 113 -5.68 -15.31 -6.40
CA GLU A 113 -6.10 -13.99 -6.94
C GLU A 113 -5.95 -12.82 -5.96
N GLY A 114 -6.08 -13.09 -4.65
CA GLY A 114 -5.98 -12.09 -3.59
C GLY A 114 -7.24 -11.27 -3.38
N VAL A 115 -7.16 -10.34 -2.43
CA VAL A 115 -8.29 -9.48 -2.05
C VAL A 115 -8.32 -8.24 -2.96
N ASN A 116 -9.51 -7.88 -3.42
CA ASN A 116 -9.77 -6.60 -4.09
C ASN A 116 -10.48 -5.66 -3.11
N ALA A 117 -9.90 -4.48 -2.86
CA ALA A 117 -10.45 -3.41 -2.03
C ALA A 117 -11.02 -2.23 -2.84
N CYS A 118 -11.01 -2.33 -4.17
CA CYS A 118 -11.53 -1.33 -5.10
C CYS A 118 -12.93 -1.72 -5.60
N GLU A 119 -13.75 -0.72 -5.91
CA GLU A 119 -15.05 -0.90 -6.57
C GLU A 119 -14.87 -0.86 -8.09
N GLU A 120 -15.66 -1.64 -8.84
CA GLU A 120 -15.48 -1.84 -10.29
C GLU A 120 -15.67 -0.57 -11.15
N ALA A 121 -16.23 0.51 -10.60
CA ALA A 121 -16.50 1.75 -11.34
C ALA A 121 -15.43 2.84 -11.13
N ASP A 122 -14.57 2.69 -10.12
CA ASP A 122 -13.61 3.71 -9.74
C ASP A 122 -12.28 3.46 -10.46
N ALA A 123 -11.80 4.42 -11.25
CA ALA A 123 -10.45 4.35 -11.83
C ALA A 123 -9.36 4.33 -10.75
N TRP A 124 -9.61 5.06 -9.66
CA TRP A 124 -8.72 5.10 -8.50
C TRP A 124 -9.51 5.01 -7.22
N THR A 125 -9.01 4.21 -6.27
CA THR A 125 -9.49 4.24 -4.89
C THR A 125 -8.44 4.90 -4.00
N LEU A 126 -8.87 5.91 -3.24
CA LEU A 126 -8.08 6.62 -2.25
C LEU A 126 -8.18 5.92 -0.90
N PHE A 127 -7.02 5.55 -0.37
CA PHE A 127 -6.82 5.06 0.98
C PHE A 127 -5.93 6.01 1.76
N VAL A 128 -5.91 5.86 3.08
CA VAL A 128 -4.80 6.32 3.92
C VAL A 128 -4.16 5.10 4.53
N ALA A 129 -2.84 4.97 4.40
CA ALA A 129 -2.09 3.79 4.82
C ALA A 129 -0.73 4.18 5.41
N ALA A 130 -0.06 3.24 6.08
CA ALA A 130 1.36 3.40 6.40
C ALA A 130 2.21 3.34 5.11
N THR A 131 2.76 4.47 4.68
CA THR A 131 3.48 4.63 3.39
C THR A 131 5.00 4.77 3.53
N SER A 132 5.50 4.94 4.75
CA SER A 132 6.93 5.02 5.08
C SER A 132 7.73 3.80 4.60
N PRO A 133 9.08 3.91 4.49
CA PRO A 133 9.90 2.79 4.01
C PRO A 133 9.76 1.51 4.82
N ALA A 134 9.40 1.58 6.11
CA ALA A 134 8.99 0.44 6.91
C ALA A 134 7.59 0.70 7.53
N GLY A 135 6.82 -0.36 7.76
CA GLY A 135 5.56 -0.28 8.50
C GLY A 135 5.74 -0.37 10.02
N LEU A 136 4.66 -0.72 10.72
CA LEU A 136 4.65 -0.92 12.17
C LEU A 136 5.05 -2.35 12.55
N ALA A 137 5.82 -2.52 13.63
CA ALA A 137 6.08 -3.87 14.17
C ALA A 137 5.01 -4.25 15.20
N MET A 138 4.04 -5.06 14.77
CA MET A 138 2.89 -5.51 15.57
C MET A 138 2.91 -7.00 15.93
N GLY A 139 4.03 -7.69 15.65
CA GLY A 139 4.19 -9.12 15.91
C GLY A 139 4.11 -9.97 14.64
N SER A 140 3.81 -11.25 14.84
CA SER A 140 3.56 -12.23 13.79
C SER A 140 2.17 -12.05 13.16
N TYR A 141 1.84 -12.84 12.12
CA TYR A 141 0.48 -12.85 11.58
C TYR A 141 -0.52 -13.28 12.65
N ASP A 142 -0.21 -14.33 13.42
CA ASP A 142 -1.11 -14.84 14.46
C ASP A 142 -1.34 -13.82 15.57
N ASP A 143 -0.32 -13.04 15.94
CA ASP A 143 -0.46 -11.95 16.92
C ASP A 143 -1.42 -10.86 16.41
N VAL A 144 -1.31 -10.50 15.13
CA VAL A 144 -2.14 -9.44 14.51
C VAL A 144 -3.58 -9.92 14.27
N ALA A 145 -3.73 -11.11 13.70
CA ALA A 145 -5.04 -11.70 13.40
C ALA A 145 -5.80 -12.09 14.68
N GLY A 146 -5.08 -12.59 15.69
CA GLY A 146 -5.64 -13.00 16.98
C GLY A 146 -5.88 -11.86 17.98
N ALA A 147 -5.38 -10.65 17.71
CA ALA A 147 -5.60 -9.51 18.58
C ALA A 147 -7.09 -9.10 18.66
N PRO A 148 -7.52 -8.54 19.81
CA PRO A 148 -8.83 -7.90 19.91
C PRO A 148 -9.03 -6.84 18.82
N SER A 149 -10.22 -6.80 18.23
CA SER A 149 -10.54 -5.90 17.11
C SER A 149 -10.31 -4.42 17.44
N GLU A 150 -10.47 -4.06 18.71
CA GLU A 150 -10.29 -2.71 19.25
C GLU A 150 -8.85 -2.22 19.06
N VAL A 151 -7.86 -3.11 18.98
CA VAL A 151 -6.46 -2.77 18.72
C VAL A 151 -6.26 -2.21 17.32
N PHE A 152 -7.07 -2.64 16.36
CA PHE A 152 -6.93 -2.30 14.94
C PHE A 152 -8.09 -1.46 14.39
N THR A 153 -9.06 -1.10 15.24
CA THR A 153 -10.23 -0.32 14.83
C THR A 153 -9.93 1.18 14.82
N VAL A 154 -10.09 1.83 13.67
CA VAL A 154 -10.01 3.29 13.50
C VAL A 154 -11.33 3.76 12.91
N GLU A 155 -11.99 4.71 13.57
CA GLU A 155 -13.28 5.27 13.10
C GLU A 155 -14.35 4.18 12.84
N GLY A 156 -14.34 3.10 13.63
CA GLY A 156 -15.27 1.97 13.47
C GLY A 156 -14.88 0.96 12.39
N PHE A 157 -13.74 1.16 11.72
CA PHE A 157 -13.22 0.27 10.69
C PHE A 157 -12.04 -0.57 11.18
N ASP A 158 -12.10 -1.89 11.03
CA ASP A 158 -10.97 -2.77 11.32
C ASP A 158 -9.94 -2.70 10.19
N THR A 159 -8.84 -2.00 10.47
CA THR A 159 -7.76 -1.73 9.52
C THR A 159 -7.03 -2.98 9.03
N ARG A 160 -7.17 -4.13 9.71
CA ARG A 160 -6.57 -5.41 9.28
C ARG A 160 -7.15 -5.88 7.95
N SER A 161 -8.41 -5.61 7.68
CA SER A 161 -9.07 -5.98 6.42
C SER A 161 -8.40 -5.38 5.18
N LEU A 162 -7.65 -4.28 5.35
CA LEU A 162 -6.89 -3.62 4.28
C LEU A 162 -5.38 -3.84 4.39
N MET A 163 -4.91 -4.66 5.32
CA MET A 163 -3.52 -5.16 5.33
C MET A 163 -3.40 -6.25 4.26
N ILE A 164 -3.51 -5.87 2.99
CA ILE A 164 -3.56 -6.77 1.83
C ILE A 164 -2.46 -6.41 0.83
N ARG A 165 -2.10 -7.35 -0.02
CA ARG A 165 -1.03 -7.18 -1.00
C ARG A 165 -1.36 -6.12 -2.05
N GLN A 166 -2.63 -5.90 -2.36
CA GLN A 166 -3.05 -4.87 -3.32
C GLN A 166 -2.53 -3.48 -2.91
N LEU A 167 -2.75 -3.10 -1.65
CA LEU A 167 -2.29 -1.80 -1.13
C LEU A 167 -0.76 -1.76 -1.03
N TRP A 168 -0.12 -2.83 -0.58
CA TRP A 168 1.35 -2.88 -0.51
C TRP A 168 1.99 -2.78 -1.90
N CYS A 169 1.47 -3.50 -2.90
CA CYS A 169 1.97 -3.42 -4.27
C CYS A 169 1.72 -2.04 -4.90
N ALA A 170 0.55 -1.43 -4.67
CA ALA A 170 0.31 -0.04 -5.07
C ALA A 170 1.33 0.91 -4.45
N LEU A 171 1.68 0.71 -3.17
CA LEU A 171 2.72 1.50 -2.51
C LEU A 171 4.09 1.32 -3.19
N THR A 172 4.44 0.11 -3.67
CA THR A 172 5.70 -0.10 -4.41
C THR A 172 5.78 0.66 -5.72
N PHE A 173 4.65 1.06 -6.30
CA PHE A 173 4.63 1.97 -7.46
C PHE A 173 4.63 3.44 -7.00
N GLN A 174 3.74 3.78 -6.06
CA GLN A 174 3.56 5.15 -5.57
C GLN A 174 4.83 5.72 -4.92
N CYS A 175 5.64 4.91 -4.24
CA CYS A 175 6.87 5.36 -3.58
C CYS A 175 7.95 5.85 -4.57
N GLY A 176 7.82 5.51 -5.86
CA GLY A 176 8.72 5.92 -6.92
C GLY A 176 10.12 5.34 -6.74
N ARG A 177 11.05 6.15 -6.26
CA ARG A 177 12.49 5.82 -6.24
C ARG A 177 12.91 5.01 -5.03
N GLU A 178 12.24 5.21 -3.89
CA GLU A 178 12.61 4.59 -2.62
C GLU A 178 11.61 3.50 -2.26
N MET A 179 12.03 2.23 -2.30
CA MET A 179 11.10 1.11 -2.11
C MET A 179 10.76 0.85 -0.63
N PRO A 180 9.49 0.54 -0.32
CA PRO A 180 9.12 0.03 1.01
C PRO A 180 9.69 -1.38 1.22
N ASP A 181 9.94 -1.73 2.48
CA ASP A 181 10.33 -3.09 2.89
C ASP A 181 11.54 -3.63 2.11
N SER A 182 12.48 -2.74 1.82
CA SER A 182 13.66 -2.98 0.99
C SER A 182 14.87 -3.38 1.81
N GLU A 183 15.67 -4.32 1.29
CA GLU A 183 16.98 -4.68 1.87
C GLU A 183 17.98 -3.52 1.87
N ARG A 184 17.69 -2.44 1.15
CA ARG A 184 18.53 -1.24 1.05
C ARG A 184 18.29 -0.23 2.18
N ARG A 185 17.31 -0.47 3.06
CA ARG A 185 17.11 0.33 4.28
C ARG A 185 18.12 -0.05 5.36
N GLU A 186 18.23 0.78 6.40
CA GLU A 186 19.11 0.52 7.56
C GLU A 186 18.83 -0.85 8.19
N ALA A 187 17.56 -1.25 8.23
CA ALA A 187 17.14 -2.59 8.57
C ALA A 187 16.14 -3.12 7.54
N TRP A 188 16.42 -4.33 7.03
CA TRP A 188 15.48 -5.02 6.14
C TRP A 188 14.18 -5.38 6.88
N THR A 189 13.04 -5.13 6.23
CA THR A 189 11.70 -5.49 6.71
C THR A 189 10.91 -6.24 5.63
N PHE A 190 9.84 -6.90 6.07
CA PHE A 190 8.80 -7.43 5.19
C PHE A 190 7.43 -7.15 5.81
N THR A 191 6.43 -6.92 4.96
CA THR A 191 5.05 -6.70 5.42
C THR A 191 4.27 -8.02 5.37
N VAL A 192 3.59 -8.38 6.46
CA VAL A 192 2.59 -9.47 6.49
C VAL A 192 1.20 -8.93 6.16
N PHE A 193 0.42 -9.69 5.40
CA PHE A 193 -0.89 -9.28 4.93
C PHE A 193 -2.01 -9.92 5.75
N ALA A 194 -2.33 -9.33 6.91
CA ALA A 194 -3.33 -9.84 7.82
C ALA A 194 -4.76 -9.86 7.25
N GLY A 195 -5.03 -9.06 6.21
CA GLY A 195 -6.31 -9.03 5.51
C GLY A 195 -6.48 -10.17 4.49
N GLU A 196 -5.43 -10.95 4.22
CA GLU A 196 -5.51 -12.12 3.35
C GLU A 196 -5.57 -13.42 4.15
N ALA A 197 -6.44 -14.33 3.70
CA ALA A 197 -6.56 -15.65 4.31
C ALA A 197 -5.27 -16.47 4.12
N PRO A 198 -4.85 -17.28 5.10
CA PRO A 198 -3.70 -18.14 4.95
C PRO A 198 -3.92 -19.19 3.84
N VAL A 199 -2.88 -19.45 3.06
CA VAL A 199 -2.86 -20.47 2.01
C VAL A 199 -2.15 -21.71 2.55
N SER A 200 -2.89 -22.80 2.73
CA SER A 200 -2.34 -24.07 3.25
C SER A 200 -1.54 -23.88 4.55
N GLY A 201 -2.05 -23.04 5.46
CA GLY A 201 -1.39 -22.71 6.73
C GLY A 201 -0.18 -21.78 6.63
N SER A 202 0.12 -21.25 5.45
CA SER A 202 1.16 -20.23 5.22
C SER A 202 0.54 -18.87 4.96
N VAL A 203 1.21 -17.79 5.35
CA VAL A 203 0.66 -16.42 5.26
C VAL A 203 1.35 -15.63 4.16
N VAL A 204 0.58 -14.74 3.52
CA VAL A 204 1.08 -13.90 2.44
C VAL A 204 1.89 -12.74 3.00
N SER A 205 3.00 -12.42 2.34
CA SER A 205 3.88 -11.31 2.72
C SER A 205 4.56 -10.68 1.52
N GLY A 206 4.93 -9.41 1.66
CA GLY A 206 5.62 -8.59 0.66
C GLY A 206 6.97 -8.07 1.15
N THR A 207 7.98 -8.08 0.28
CA THR A 207 9.28 -7.45 0.52
C THR A 207 9.97 -7.09 -0.79
N VAL A 208 10.89 -6.13 -0.76
CA VAL A 208 11.83 -5.87 -1.86
C VAL A 208 13.21 -6.41 -1.49
N LEU A 209 13.59 -7.52 -2.12
CA LEU A 209 14.78 -8.28 -1.75
C LEU A 209 15.49 -8.85 -2.98
N HIS A 210 16.79 -8.58 -3.09
CA HIS A 210 17.68 -8.89 -4.21
C HIS A 210 17.25 -8.22 -5.52
N GLY A 211 16.86 -6.95 -5.39
CA GLY A 211 16.38 -6.12 -6.49
C GLY A 211 15.04 -6.58 -7.08
N GLN A 212 14.18 -7.23 -6.30
CA GLN A 212 12.94 -7.84 -6.78
C GLN A 212 11.81 -7.55 -5.80
N VAL A 213 10.67 -7.08 -6.30
CA VAL A 213 9.41 -7.00 -5.54
C VAL A 213 8.84 -8.40 -5.42
N ARG A 214 8.67 -8.89 -4.19
CA ARG A 214 8.40 -10.31 -3.91
C ARG A 214 7.16 -10.46 -3.04
N GLN A 215 6.19 -11.21 -3.56
CA GLN A 215 5.02 -11.69 -2.84
C GLN A 215 5.21 -13.19 -2.56
N ARG A 216 5.26 -13.58 -1.28
CA ARG A 216 5.65 -14.94 -0.86
C ARG A 216 4.82 -15.47 0.29
N LEU A 217 4.82 -16.79 0.40
CA LEU A 217 4.28 -17.51 1.56
C LEU A 217 5.33 -17.66 2.66
N GLY A 218 4.93 -17.35 3.89
CA GLY A 218 5.75 -17.45 5.10
C GLY A 218 5.04 -18.20 6.23
N LYS A 219 5.74 -18.39 7.34
CA LYS A 219 5.17 -18.99 8.56
C LYS A 219 4.31 -17.95 9.30
N PRO A 220 3.10 -18.31 9.76
CA PRO A 220 2.21 -17.39 10.46
C PRO A 220 2.79 -16.89 11.79
N THR A 221 3.57 -17.73 12.48
CA THR A 221 4.18 -17.46 13.79
C THR A 221 5.48 -16.64 13.72
N ARG A 222 5.93 -16.22 12.53
CA ARG A 222 7.22 -15.55 12.37
C ARG A 222 7.14 -14.04 12.70
N GLY A 223 7.01 -13.72 13.98
CA GLY A 223 7.04 -12.36 14.53
C GLY A 223 8.45 -11.84 14.82
N ILE A 224 9.38 -12.01 13.87
CA ILE A 224 10.77 -11.56 14.07
C ILE A 224 10.87 -10.02 13.98
N SER A 225 12.01 -9.46 14.41
CA SER A 225 12.24 -8.01 14.45
C SER A 225 12.05 -7.28 13.11
N SER A 226 11.99 -7.99 11.98
CA SER A 226 11.76 -7.44 10.64
C SER A 226 10.31 -7.54 10.13
N ALA A 227 9.42 -8.27 10.81
CA ALA A 227 8.01 -8.38 10.41
C ALA A 227 7.28 -7.06 10.67
N ARG A 228 6.52 -6.59 9.68
CA ARG A 228 5.74 -5.35 9.73
C ARG A 228 4.30 -5.56 9.28
N VAL A 229 3.44 -4.63 9.65
CA VAL A 229 2.10 -4.45 9.09
C VAL A 229 1.92 -3.01 8.60
N ARG A 230 1.00 -2.83 7.65
CA ARG A 230 0.62 -1.52 7.11
C ARG A 230 -0.90 -1.37 7.21
N PRO A 231 -1.43 -0.90 8.35
CA PRO A 231 -2.87 -0.64 8.49
C PRO A 231 -3.29 0.45 7.50
N ALA A 232 -4.55 0.36 7.05
CA ALA A 232 -5.12 1.34 6.15
C ALA A 232 -6.61 1.56 6.43
N VAL A 233 -7.12 2.68 5.93
CA VAL A 233 -8.53 3.07 5.92
C VAL A 233 -8.91 3.47 4.49
N ARG A 234 -10.04 2.96 3.98
CA ARG A 234 -10.60 3.39 2.69
C ARG A 234 -11.27 4.74 2.85
N ILE A 235 -11.01 5.67 1.94
CA ILE A 235 -11.58 7.03 1.99
C ILE A 235 -12.67 7.19 0.93
N ALA A 236 -12.31 7.05 -0.35
CA ALA A 236 -13.21 7.32 -1.46
C ALA A 236 -12.76 6.63 -2.74
N GLY A 237 -13.71 6.43 -3.64
CA GLY A 237 -13.47 6.10 -5.04
C GLY A 237 -13.51 7.35 -5.91
N ALA A 238 -12.83 7.32 -7.05
CA ALA A 238 -12.94 8.33 -8.09
C ALA A 238 -13.12 7.67 -9.45
N SER A 239 -14.14 8.11 -10.18
CA SER A 239 -14.36 7.75 -11.58
C SER A 239 -13.22 8.25 -12.46
N GLY A 240 -12.92 7.49 -13.52
CA GLY A 240 -11.95 7.87 -14.55
C GLY A 240 -12.55 8.45 -15.81
#